data_AF-A0A2J6IZ05-F1
#
_entry.id   AF-A0A2J6IZ05-F1
#
_cell.length_a   1.000
_cell.length_b   1.000
_cell.length_c   1.000
_cell.angle_alpha   90.00
_cell.angle_beta   90.00
_cell.angle_gamma   90.00
#
_symmetry.space_group_name_H-M   'P 1'
#
loop_
_entity.id
_entity.type
_entity.pdbx_description
1 polymer ?
#
loop_
_entity_poly.entity_id
_entity_poly.type
_entity_poly.pdbx_seq_one_letter_code
_entity_poly.pdbx_strand_id
1 'polypeptide(L)'
;MTLTLPFKAYILFYLLACVLAGVLLYKKRRSLELFKRDYWQLLFQPWKVVTFVVGTIGMAVIAPYTGDPTWDYYDSTMMCVLAYLTAPWAIGTLFLKLRGKTSWTKTYIAACVWMFTVSWSYDLYMLLKDGYYPMTWLPNIFASSVIYVCAGMMWSLEWYEGKGVVFSFMQPSWPERVAQSRPGKIMLYALPVVVFVVALTVPFLL
;
A
#
# COMPACT_ATOMS: atom_id res chain seq x y z
N MET A 1 -9.94 -1.38 -31.10
CA MET A 1 -10.77 -0.55 -30.21
C MET A 1 -10.19 0.86 -30.20
N THR A 2 -10.93 1.89 -30.63
CA THR A 2 -10.45 3.29 -30.59
C THR A 2 -10.49 3.79 -29.15
N LEU A 3 -9.32 4.08 -28.57
CA LEU A 3 -9.23 4.63 -27.21
C LEU A 3 -9.95 5.98 -27.16
N THR A 4 -10.88 6.14 -26.23
CA THR A 4 -11.62 7.39 -26.03
C THR A 4 -10.66 8.50 -25.58
N LEU A 5 -10.96 9.77 -25.90
CA LEU A 5 -10.14 10.90 -25.48
C LEU A 5 -9.94 10.97 -23.95
N PRO A 6 -10.97 10.76 -23.10
CA PRO A 6 -10.80 10.74 -21.65
C PRO A 6 -9.82 9.66 -21.18
N PHE A 7 -9.87 8.48 -21.81
CA PHE A 7 -8.98 7.39 -21.46
C PHE A 7 -7.52 7.70 -21.83
N LYS A 8 -7.26 8.24 -23.03
CA LYS A 8 -5.91 8.68 -23.41
C LYS A 8 -5.37 9.76 -22.47
N ALA A 9 -6.22 10.71 -22.07
CA ALA A 9 -5.86 11.76 -21.12
C ALA A 9 -5.50 11.17 -19.74
N TYR A 10 -6.27 10.20 -19.26
CA TYR A 10 -5.97 9.47 -18.03
C TYR A 10 -4.63 8.72 -18.09
N ILE A 11 -4.36 8.00 -19.19
CA ILE A 11 -3.08 7.29 -19.38
C ILE A 11 -1.90 8.27 -19.35
N LEU A 12 -1.99 9.35 -20.14
CA LEU A 12 -0.95 10.37 -20.18
C LEU A 12 -0.74 11.01 -18.81
N PHE A 13 -1.83 11.32 -18.10
CA PHE A 13 -1.77 11.89 -16.76
C PHE A 13 -1.02 10.99 -15.79
N TYR A 14 -1.37 9.70 -15.68
CA TYR A 14 -0.70 8.85 -14.71
C TYR A 14 0.76 8.59 -15.08
N LEU A 15 1.10 8.48 -16.37
CA LEU A 15 2.49 8.31 -16.81
C LEU A 15 3.33 9.52 -16.43
N LEU A 16 2.83 10.73 -16.70
CA LEU A 16 3.50 11.97 -16.29
C LEU A 16 3.62 12.07 -14.77
N ALA A 17 2.58 11.65 -14.04
CA ALA A 17 2.59 11.62 -12.59
C ALA A 17 3.65 10.65 -12.04
N CYS A 18 3.76 9.45 -12.61
CA CYS A 18 4.78 8.47 -12.25
C CYS A 18 6.19 8.99 -12.54
N VAL A 19 6.42 9.60 -13.71
CA VAL A 19 7.73 10.17 -14.07
C VAL A 19 8.11 11.29 -13.11
N LEU A 20 7.19 12.24 -12.85
CA LEU A 20 7.46 13.33 -11.92
C LEU A 20 7.69 12.82 -10.50
N ALA A 21 6.87 11.88 -10.02
CA ALA A 21 7.05 11.25 -8.72
C ALA A 21 8.40 10.53 -8.62
N GLY A 22 8.82 9.80 -9.66
CA GLY A 22 10.12 9.14 -9.74
C GLY A 22 11.29 10.12 -9.65
N VAL A 23 11.23 11.22 -10.39
CA VAL A 23 12.23 12.30 -10.33
C VAL A 23 12.28 12.92 -8.92
N LEU A 24 11.13 13.17 -8.31
CA LEU A 24 11.04 13.75 -6.97
C LEU A 24 11.51 12.77 -5.88
N LEU A 25 11.16 11.48 -5.99
CA LEU A 25 11.66 10.40 -5.13
C LEU A 25 13.18 10.37 -5.16
N TYR A 26 13.78 10.38 -6.35
CA TYR A 26 15.23 10.35 -6.50
C TYR A 26 15.89 11.61 -5.93
N LYS A 27 15.37 12.80 -6.26
CA LYS A 27 15.92 14.09 -5.80
C LYS A 27 15.76 14.31 -4.29
N LYS A 28 14.68 13.82 -3.70
CA LYS A 28 14.33 14.02 -2.28
C LYS A 28 14.58 12.79 -1.41
N ARG A 29 15.19 11.71 -1.94
CA ARG A 29 15.42 10.45 -1.22
C ARG A 29 15.92 10.60 0.21
N ARG A 30 16.88 11.51 0.45
CA ARG A 30 17.46 11.75 1.78
C ARG A 30 16.48 12.36 2.79
N SER A 31 15.45 13.07 2.35
CA SER A 31 14.45 13.69 3.21
C SER A 31 13.19 12.87 3.39
N LEU A 32 13.05 11.75 2.69
CA LEU A 32 11.89 10.87 2.75
C LEU A 32 12.12 9.74 3.74
N GLU A 33 11.16 9.55 4.63
CA GLU A 33 11.17 8.52 5.66
C GLU A 33 11.28 7.12 5.05
N LEU A 34 10.67 6.92 3.87
CA LEU A 34 10.72 5.68 3.09
C LEU A 34 12.15 5.15 2.84
N PHE A 35 13.15 6.04 2.74
CA PHE A 35 14.55 5.66 2.50
C PHE A 35 15.41 5.71 3.78
N LYS A 36 14.83 5.99 4.94
CA LYS A 36 15.55 5.99 6.22
C LYS A 36 15.59 4.59 6.80
N ARG A 37 16.72 4.22 7.42
CA ARG A 37 16.91 2.93 8.10
C ARG A 37 15.80 2.63 9.13
N ASP A 38 15.37 3.66 9.85
CA ASP A 38 14.36 3.55 10.90
C ASP A 38 13.02 3.03 10.38
N TYR A 39 12.60 3.48 9.18
CA TYR A 39 11.40 2.98 8.52
C TYR A 39 11.49 1.48 8.23
N TRP A 40 12.63 1.03 7.72
CA TRP A 40 12.86 -0.39 7.44
C TRP A 40 12.92 -1.23 8.70
N GLN A 41 13.52 -0.72 9.79
CA GLN A 41 13.49 -1.40 11.09
C GLN A 41 12.08 -1.49 11.66
N LEU A 42 11.26 -0.45 11.48
CA LEU A 42 9.86 -0.44 11.88
C LEU A 42 9.05 -1.44 11.06
N LEU A 43 9.32 -1.56 9.76
CA LEU A 43 8.61 -2.45 8.85
C LEU A 43 8.99 -3.92 9.11
N PHE A 44 10.27 -4.24 9.22
CA PHE A 44 10.77 -5.60 9.44
C PHE A 44 10.67 -6.10 10.89
N GLN A 45 9.72 -5.58 11.67
CA GLN A 45 9.36 -6.22 12.94
C GLN A 45 8.79 -7.63 12.66
N PRO A 46 9.17 -8.67 13.43
CA PRO A 46 8.83 -10.06 13.10
C PRO A 46 7.34 -10.29 12.84
N TRP A 47 6.46 -9.69 13.63
CA TRP A 47 5.02 -9.85 13.47
C TRP A 47 4.48 -9.24 12.15
N LYS A 48 5.05 -8.11 11.70
CA LYS A 48 4.65 -7.48 10.43
C LYS A 48 5.07 -8.35 9.26
N VAL A 49 6.30 -8.87 9.31
CA VAL A 49 6.82 -9.83 8.31
C VAL A 49 5.96 -11.07 8.26
N VAL A 50 5.61 -11.67 9.41
CA VAL A 50 4.74 -12.85 9.46
C VAL A 50 3.37 -12.55 8.84
N THR A 51 2.71 -11.44 9.22
CA THR A 51 1.41 -11.07 8.63
C THR A 51 1.49 -10.78 7.14
N PHE A 52 2.60 -10.17 6.67
CA PHE A 52 2.86 -9.94 5.26
C PHE A 52 3.01 -11.24 4.48
N VAL A 53 3.82 -12.17 4.98
CA VAL A 53 4.04 -13.48 4.35
C VAL A 53 2.73 -14.26 4.29
N VAL A 54 2.00 -14.35 5.40
CA VAL A 54 0.70 -15.04 5.44
C VAL A 54 -0.30 -14.40 4.47
N GLY A 55 -0.42 -13.06 4.48
CA GLY A 55 -1.31 -12.34 3.58
C GLY A 55 -0.95 -12.50 2.11
N THR A 56 0.34 -12.46 1.78
CA THR A 56 0.84 -12.58 0.41
C THR A 56 0.65 -13.99 -0.12
N ILE A 57 0.96 -15.02 0.69
CA ILE A 57 0.68 -16.42 0.33
C ILE A 57 -0.82 -16.60 0.14
N GLY A 58 -1.65 -16.08 1.06
CA GLY A 58 -3.10 -16.12 0.93
C GLY A 58 -3.58 -15.53 -0.39
N MET A 59 -3.16 -14.30 -0.71
CA MET A 59 -3.57 -13.62 -1.95
C MET A 59 -3.02 -14.31 -3.21
N ALA A 60 -1.75 -14.71 -3.22
CA ALA A 60 -1.13 -15.37 -4.37
C ALA A 60 -1.75 -16.74 -4.64
N VAL A 61 -2.15 -17.47 -3.59
CA VAL A 61 -2.86 -18.75 -3.74
C VAL A 61 -4.31 -18.52 -4.17
N ILE A 62 -5.01 -17.53 -3.61
CA ILE A 62 -6.42 -17.25 -3.92
C ILE A 62 -6.61 -16.71 -5.33
N ALA A 63 -5.73 -15.81 -5.78
CA ALA A 63 -5.89 -15.05 -7.03
C ALA A 63 -6.22 -15.90 -8.27
N PRO A 64 -5.52 -17.00 -8.56
CA PRO A 64 -5.83 -17.87 -9.71
C PRO A 64 -7.19 -18.58 -9.63
N TYR A 65 -7.77 -18.73 -8.44
CA TYR A 65 -9.05 -19.43 -8.24
C TYR A 65 -10.25 -18.49 -8.23
N THR A 66 -10.05 -17.18 -8.42
CA THR A 66 -11.17 -16.21 -8.38
C THR A 66 -12.03 -16.21 -9.63
N GLY A 67 -11.58 -16.89 -10.69
CA GLY A 67 -12.21 -16.82 -12.01
C GLY A 67 -12.01 -15.47 -12.73
N ASP A 68 -11.34 -14.50 -12.10
CA ASP A 68 -10.94 -13.25 -12.76
C ASP A 68 -9.64 -13.49 -13.56
N PRO A 69 -9.68 -13.39 -14.90
CA PRO A 69 -8.51 -13.64 -15.75
C PRO A 69 -7.39 -12.61 -15.55
N THR A 70 -7.67 -11.52 -14.84
CA THR A 70 -6.70 -10.47 -14.56
C THR A 70 -5.89 -10.73 -13.30
N TRP A 71 -6.38 -11.59 -12.40
CA TRP A 71 -5.71 -11.93 -11.14
C TRP A 71 -4.84 -13.18 -11.33
N ASP A 72 -3.53 -13.02 -11.22
CA ASP A 72 -2.57 -14.11 -11.30
C ASP A 72 -1.57 -14.08 -10.14
N TYR A 73 -0.60 -14.98 -10.15
CA TYR A 73 0.40 -15.08 -9.10
C TYR A 73 1.34 -13.85 -9.07
N TYR A 74 1.61 -13.25 -10.23
CA TYR A 74 2.60 -12.20 -10.38
C TYR A 74 2.05 -10.84 -9.96
N ASP A 75 0.86 -10.48 -10.45
CA ASP A 75 0.25 -9.20 -10.11
C ASP A 75 -0.13 -9.13 -8.63
N SER A 76 -0.74 -10.18 -8.09
CA SER A 76 -1.14 -10.27 -6.68
C SER A 76 0.08 -10.18 -5.75
N THR A 77 1.15 -10.91 -6.05
CA THR A 77 2.41 -10.86 -5.28
C THR A 77 3.06 -9.48 -5.38
N MET A 78 3.14 -8.90 -6.58
CA MET A 78 3.70 -7.57 -6.79
C MET A 78 2.94 -6.52 -5.97
N MET A 79 1.60 -6.51 -6.05
CA MET A 79 0.78 -5.56 -5.31
C MET A 79 0.90 -5.76 -3.80
N CYS A 80 0.96 -6.99 -3.29
CA CYS A 80 1.18 -7.28 -1.87
C CYS A 80 2.54 -6.74 -1.39
N VAL A 81 3.61 -6.96 -2.17
CA VAL A 81 4.95 -6.44 -1.87
C VAL A 81 4.93 -4.92 -1.85
N LEU A 82 4.38 -4.28 -2.89
CA LEU A 82 4.27 -2.82 -2.96
C LEU A 82 3.47 -2.26 -1.78
N ALA A 83 2.36 -2.90 -1.41
CA ALA A 83 1.52 -2.49 -0.29
C ALA A 83 2.28 -2.57 1.03
N TYR A 84 2.99 -3.68 1.28
CA TYR A 84 3.81 -3.84 2.48
C TYR A 84 4.90 -2.79 2.59
N LEU A 85 5.61 -2.54 1.48
CA LEU A 85 6.73 -1.62 1.45
C LEU A 85 6.30 -0.15 1.58
N THR A 86 5.10 0.21 1.14
CA THR A 86 4.74 1.61 0.93
C THR A 86 3.53 2.10 1.72
N ALA A 87 2.57 1.24 2.06
CA ALA A 87 1.31 1.67 2.68
C ALA A 87 1.51 2.38 4.03
N PRO A 88 2.35 1.88 4.97
CA PRO A 88 2.57 2.58 6.24
C PRO A 88 3.13 3.99 6.04
N TRP A 89 4.08 4.14 5.11
CA TRP A 89 4.68 5.43 4.79
C TRP A 89 3.69 6.38 4.10
N ALA A 90 2.95 5.90 3.11
CA ALA A 90 2.02 6.73 2.35
C ALA A 90 0.87 7.21 3.24
N ILE A 91 0.23 6.30 3.99
CA ILE A 91 -0.86 6.65 4.91
C ILE A 91 -0.39 7.58 6.03
N GLY A 92 0.78 7.30 6.63
CA GLY A 92 1.37 8.19 7.63
C GLY A 92 1.67 9.58 7.08
N THR A 93 2.20 9.68 5.85
CA THR A 93 2.49 10.96 5.19
C THR A 93 1.21 11.75 4.92
N LEU A 94 0.16 11.09 4.40
CA LEU A 94 -1.13 11.75 4.14
C LEU A 94 -1.80 12.20 5.44
N PHE A 95 -1.75 11.40 6.50
CA PHE A 95 -2.22 11.81 7.82
C PHE A 95 -1.46 13.04 8.33
N LEU A 96 -0.13 13.05 8.22
CA LEU A 96 0.69 14.21 8.60
C LEU A 96 0.38 15.44 7.75
N LYS A 97 0.00 15.28 6.48
CA LYS A 97 -0.48 16.39 5.63
C LYS A 97 -1.76 16.99 6.16
N LEU A 98 -2.74 16.17 6.53
CA LEU A 98 -3.99 16.63 7.13
C LEU A 98 -3.75 17.38 8.46
N ARG A 99 -2.64 17.09 9.15
CA ARG A 99 -2.20 17.80 10.36
C ARG A 99 -1.31 19.02 10.09
N GLY A 100 -1.04 19.37 8.84
CA GLY A 100 -0.15 20.47 8.48
C GLY A 100 1.34 20.21 8.76
N LYS A 101 1.73 18.96 8.97
CA LYS A 101 3.09 18.56 9.41
C LYS A 101 4.00 18.06 8.29
N THR A 102 3.55 18.09 7.03
CA THR A 102 4.36 17.64 5.90
C THR A 102 4.18 18.52 4.67
N SER A 103 5.14 18.46 3.74
CA SER A 103 5.15 19.28 2.53
C SER A 103 4.23 18.71 1.45
N TRP A 104 3.81 19.59 0.53
CA TRP A 104 3.07 19.19 -0.67
C TRP A 104 3.85 18.20 -1.55
N THR A 105 5.18 18.36 -1.64
CA THR A 105 6.02 17.43 -2.39
C THR A 105 5.95 16.01 -1.83
N LYS A 106 6.08 15.84 -0.50
CA LYS A 106 5.96 14.51 0.13
C LYS A 106 4.57 13.91 -0.07
N THR A 107 3.54 14.75 0.07
CA THR A 107 2.14 14.35 -0.13
C THR A 107 1.89 13.87 -1.55
N TYR A 108 2.39 14.59 -2.55
CA TYR A 108 2.28 14.23 -3.96
C TYR A 108 2.93 12.87 -4.24
N ILE A 109 4.16 12.66 -3.72
CA ILE A 109 4.84 11.37 -3.85
C ILE A 109 4.03 10.26 -3.19
N ALA A 110 3.53 10.47 -1.97
CA ALA A 110 2.71 9.49 -1.26
C ALA A 110 1.43 9.12 -2.03
N ALA A 111 0.74 10.11 -2.62
CA ALA A 111 -0.44 9.86 -3.44
C ALA A 111 -0.10 9.08 -4.72
N CYS A 112 1.03 9.40 -5.39
CA CYS A 112 1.47 8.66 -6.57
C CYS A 112 1.89 7.22 -6.22
N VAL A 113 2.59 7.02 -5.10
CA VAL A 113 2.99 5.69 -4.63
C VAL A 113 1.78 4.84 -4.24
N TRP A 114 0.77 5.44 -3.60
CA TRP A 114 -0.51 4.79 -3.36
C TRP A 114 -1.13 4.37 -4.70
N MET A 115 -1.39 5.31 -5.60
CA MET A 115 -2.05 5.03 -6.88
C MET A 115 -1.30 4.00 -7.73
N PHE A 116 0.03 4.06 -7.70
CA PHE A 116 0.88 3.08 -8.36
C PHE A 116 0.71 1.68 -7.76
N THR A 117 0.66 1.59 -6.44
CA THR A 117 0.49 0.31 -5.74
C THR A 117 -0.88 -0.29 -5.98
N VAL A 118 -1.95 0.50 -5.93
CA VAL A 118 -3.33 -0.01 -5.95
C VAL A 118 -3.91 -0.18 -7.35
N SER A 119 -3.27 0.40 -8.37
CA SER A 119 -3.80 0.36 -9.75
C SER A 119 -2.72 0.40 -10.80
N TRP A 120 -1.90 1.47 -10.88
CA TRP A 120 -1.13 1.70 -12.11
C TRP A 120 -0.06 0.64 -12.38
N SER A 121 0.47 -0.03 -11.35
CA SER A 121 1.39 -1.16 -11.53
C SER A 121 0.68 -2.38 -12.12
N TYR A 122 -0.51 -2.72 -11.60
CA TYR A 122 -1.37 -3.78 -12.12
C TYR A 122 -1.84 -3.48 -13.55
N ASP A 123 -2.32 -2.26 -13.81
CA ASP A 123 -2.79 -1.85 -15.11
C ASP A 123 -1.67 -1.90 -16.18
N LEU A 124 -0.47 -1.45 -15.80
CA LEU A 124 0.72 -1.52 -16.67
C LEU A 124 1.13 -2.97 -16.91
N TYR A 125 1.11 -3.81 -15.88
CA TYR A 125 1.41 -5.24 -16.01
C TYR A 125 0.47 -5.91 -17.00
N MET A 126 -0.84 -5.70 -16.85
CA MET A 126 -1.87 -6.26 -17.74
C MET A 126 -1.72 -5.76 -19.17
N LEU A 127 -1.43 -4.47 -19.37
CA LEU A 127 -1.18 -3.92 -20.69
C LEU A 127 0.05 -4.56 -21.36
N LEU A 128 1.11 -4.84 -20.60
CA LEU A 128 2.31 -5.48 -21.12
C LEU A 128 2.13 -6.98 -21.36
N LYS A 129 1.35 -7.67 -20.51
CA LYS A 129 1.08 -9.10 -20.59
C LYS A 129 0.11 -9.43 -21.72
N ASP A 130 -1.04 -8.77 -21.73
CA ASP A 130 -2.18 -9.15 -22.56
C ASP A 130 -2.48 -8.15 -23.69
N GLY A 131 -1.76 -7.02 -23.72
CA GLY A 131 -1.93 -5.99 -24.76
C GLY A 131 -3.18 -5.12 -24.62
N TYR A 132 -3.94 -5.27 -23.54
CA TYR A 132 -5.13 -4.47 -23.25
C TYR A 132 -5.14 -3.94 -21.82
N TYR A 133 -5.86 -2.84 -21.62
CA TYR A 133 -6.07 -2.27 -20.30
C TYR A 133 -7.23 -2.99 -19.59
N PRO A 134 -7.15 -3.27 -18.28
CA PRO A 134 -8.21 -3.98 -17.57
C PRO A 134 -9.54 -3.24 -17.63
N MET A 135 -10.64 -3.92 -17.93
CA MET A 135 -11.97 -3.30 -17.94
C MET A 135 -12.43 -2.87 -16.54
N THR A 136 -11.91 -3.53 -15.51
CA THR A 136 -12.22 -3.34 -14.08
C THR A 136 -11.28 -2.37 -13.37
N TRP A 137 -10.46 -1.60 -14.12
CA TRP A 137 -9.45 -0.70 -13.54
C TRP A 137 -10.01 0.29 -12.51
N LEU A 138 -11.18 0.88 -12.78
CA LEU A 138 -11.76 1.88 -11.90
C LEU A 138 -12.29 1.25 -10.59
N PRO A 139 -13.11 0.17 -10.62
CA PRO A 139 -13.43 -0.59 -9.41
C PRO A 139 -12.20 -1.06 -8.63
N ASN A 140 -11.15 -1.50 -9.32
CA ASN A 140 -9.91 -1.95 -8.70
C ASN A 140 -9.26 -0.82 -7.87
N ILE A 141 -9.20 0.42 -8.38
CA ILE A 141 -8.70 1.56 -7.61
C ILE A 141 -9.39 1.66 -6.25
N PHE A 142 -10.72 1.55 -6.20
CA PHE A 142 -11.47 1.69 -4.96
C PHE A 142 -11.24 0.51 -4.01
N ALA A 143 -11.40 -0.72 -4.51
CA ALA A 143 -11.22 -1.93 -3.70
C ALA A 143 -9.80 -2.02 -3.13
N SER A 144 -8.79 -1.87 -3.99
CA SER A 144 -7.38 -1.94 -3.61
C SER A 144 -6.97 -0.75 -2.74
N SER A 145 -7.58 0.42 -2.89
CA SER A 145 -7.34 1.57 -1.98
C SER A 145 -7.81 1.31 -0.56
N VAL A 146 -8.98 0.68 -0.38
CA VAL A 146 -9.48 0.31 0.95
C VAL A 146 -8.51 -0.67 1.63
N ILE A 147 -8.09 -1.71 0.91
CA ILE A 147 -7.12 -2.69 1.42
C ILE A 147 -5.78 -2.02 1.72
N TYR A 148 -5.32 -1.11 0.87
CA TYR A 148 -4.06 -0.38 1.06
C TYR A 148 -4.09 0.52 2.31
N VAL A 149 -5.20 1.23 2.56
CA VAL A 149 -5.40 2.01 3.79
C VAL A 149 -5.39 1.09 5.01
N CYS A 150 -6.15 0.01 4.97
CA CYS A 150 -6.20 -1.00 6.03
C CYS A 150 -4.80 -1.55 6.34
N ALA A 151 -4.03 -1.93 5.33
CA ALA A 151 -2.66 -2.40 5.44
C ALA A 151 -1.73 -1.32 6.04
N GLY A 152 -1.81 -0.09 5.54
CA GLY A 152 -1.03 1.03 6.04
C GLY A 152 -1.33 1.37 7.49
N MET A 153 -2.59 1.29 7.91
CA MET A 153 -3.00 1.46 9.31
C MET A 153 -2.50 0.30 10.18
N MET A 154 -2.76 -0.95 9.77
CA MET A 154 -2.38 -2.15 10.52
C MET A 154 -0.86 -2.22 10.75
N TRP A 155 -0.06 -2.10 9.70
CA TRP A 155 1.41 -2.14 9.81
C TRP A 155 2.02 -0.85 10.39
N SER A 156 1.19 0.17 10.66
CA SER A 156 1.59 1.33 11.48
C SER A 156 1.30 1.16 12.98
N LEU A 157 0.60 0.11 13.41
CA LEU A 157 0.35 -0.14 14.82
C LEU A 157 1.66 -0.45 15.56
N GLU A 158 1.88 0.21 16.70
CA GLU A 158 2.96 -0.08 17.63
C GLU A 158 2.46 0.03 19.08
N TRP A 159 3.13 -0.66 19.99
CA TRP A 159 2.86 -0.56 21.43
C TRP A 159 3.87 0.36 22.09
N TYR A 160 3.39 1.38 22.79
CA TYR A 160 4.20 2.28 23.59
C TYR A 160 3.85 2.12 25.07
N GLU A 161 4.87 2.07 25.92
CA GLU A 161 4.69 2.07 27.37
C GLU A 161 3.95 3.33 27.82
N GLY A 162 2.96 3.17 28.70
CA GLY A 162 2.08 4.27 29.16
C GLY A 162 1.01 4.75 28.17
N LYS A 163 1.12 4.46 26.86
CA LYS A 163 0.14 4.88 25.83
C LYS A 163 -0.69 3.73 25.24
N GLY A 164 -0.20 2.49 25.34
CA GLY A 164 -0.86 1.34 24.74
C GLY A 164 -0.58 1.24 23.23
N VAL A 165 -1.56 0.71 22.48
CA VAL A 165 -1.45 0.53 21.03
C VAL A 165 -1.85 1.82 20.32
N VAL A 166 -0.95 2.35 19.51
CA VAL A 166 -1.13 3.61 18.76
C VAL A 166 -0.56 3.47 17.35
N PHE A 167 -0.94 4.36 16.44
CA PHE A 167 -0.26 4.45 15.15
C PHE A 167 1.09 5.17 15.32
N SER A 168 2.15 4.56 14.79
CA SER A 168 3.52 5.08 14.88
C SER A 168 3.65 6.46 14.26
N PHE A 169 2.97 6.75 13.14
CA PHE A 169 2.97 8.06 12.49
C PHE A 169 2.34 9.18 13.31
N MET A 170 1.67 8.85 14.43
CA MET A 170 1.18 9.85 15.39
C MET A 170 2.25 10.28 16.41
N GLN A 171 3.37 9.56 16.49
CA GLN A 171 4.44 9.86 17.42
C GLN A 171 5.47 10.83 16.80
N PRO A 172 6.04 11.76 17.60
CA PRO A 172 7.04 12.70 17.10
C PRO A 172 8.31 12.06 16.52
N SER A 173 8.66 10.87 17.01
CA SER A 173 9.84 10.12 16.60
C SER A 173 9.65 9.33 15.31
N TRP A 174 8.48 9.36 14.67
CA TRP A 174 8.23 8.56 13.46
C TRP A 174 9.26 8.88 12.35
N PRO A 175 9.88 7.87 11.71
CA PRO A 175 9.52 6.44 11.70
C PRO A 175 10.37 5.55 12.63
N GLU A 176 10.94 6.09 13.71
CA GLU A 176 11.74 5.31 14.67
C GLU A 176 10.97 4.13 15.27
N ARG A 177 11.61 2.96 15.27
CA ARG A 177 11.09 1.74 15.90
C ARG A 177 11.13 1.84 17.42
N VAL A 178 10.09 1.31 18.07
CA VAL A 178 10.09 1.12 19.54
C VAL A 178 10.91 -0.10 19.95
N ALA A 179 11.70 0.01 21.03
CA ALA A 179 12.55 -1.06 21.54
C ALA A 179 11.75 -2.30 21.99
N GLN A 180 10.58 -2.11 22.61
CA GLN A 180 9.73 -3.19 23.12
C GLN A 180 8.47 -3.36 22.25
N SER A 181 8.42 -4.44 21.47
CA SER A 181 7.21 -4.82 20.72
C SER A 181 6.35 -5.76 21.58
N ARG A 182 5.03 -5.51 21.67
CA ARG A 182 4.06 -6.42 22.31
C ARG A 182 3.06 -6.93 21.27
N PRO A 183 3.46 -7.88 20.41
CA PRO A 183 2.66 -8.29 19.25
C PRO A 183 1.29 -8.82 19.66
N GLY A 184 1.16 -9.56 20.77
CA GLY A 184 -0.15 -10.05 21.24
C GLY A 184 -1.15 -8.93 21.51
N LYS A 185 -0.71 -7.81 22.09
CA LYS A 185 -1.59 -6.64 22.30
C LYS A 185 -1.93 -5.95 20.99
N ILE A 186 -0.97 -5.85 20.06
CA ILE A 186 -1.17 -5.25 18.74
C ILE A 186 -2.17 -6.07 17.91
N MET A 187 -2.07 -7.40 17.95
CA MET A 187 -2.92 -8.30 17.16
C MET A 187 -4.39 -8.18 17.51
N LEU A 188 -4.73 -7.87 18.76
CA LEU A 188 -6.13 -7.60 19.16
C LEU A 188 -6.74 -6.43 18.35
N TYR A 189 -5.94 -5.40 18.05
CA TYR A 189 -6.37 -4.24 17.26
C TYR A 189 -6.21 -4.47 15.76
N ALA A 190 -5.31 -5.36 15.34
CA ALA A 190 -5.16 -5.73 13.94
C ALA A 190 -6.27 -6.68 13.47
N LEU A 191 -6.83 -7.50 14.37
CA LEU A 191 -7.80 -8.54 14.03
C LEU A 191 -9.04 -8.01 13.27
N PRO A 192 -9.69 -6.90 13.66
CA PRO A 192 -10.81 -6.36 12.88
C PRO A 192 -10.43 -6.00 11.44
N VAL A 193 -9.20 -5.50 11.23
CA VAL A 193 -8.69 -5.17 9.89
C VAL A 193 -8.48 -6.44 9.07
N VAL A 194 -7.90 -7.49 9.66
CA VAL A 194 -7.70 -8.78 9.01
C VAL A 194 -9.04 -9.41 8.64
N VAL A 195 -10.01 -9.45 9.57
CA VAL A 195 -11.35 -9.98 9.33
C VAL A 195 -12.05 -9.22 8.21
N PHE A 196 -11.94 -7.89 8.20
CA PHE A 196 -12.53 -7.06 7.15
C PHE A 196 -11.91 -7.35 5.77
N VAL A 197 -10.58 -7.44 5.67
CA VAL A 197 -9.91 -7.76 4.40
C VAL A 197 -10.29 -9.16 3.91
N VAL A 198 -10.36 -10.16 4.81
CA VAL A 198 -10.82 -11.52 4.47
C VAL A 198 -12.27 -11.49 3.99
N ALA A 199 -13.15 -10.74 4.65
CA ALA A 199 -14.55 -10.61 4.23
C ALA A 199 -14.70 -9.95 2.85
N LEU A 200 -13.76 -9.09 2.45
CA LEU A 200 -13.72 -8.49 1.11
C LEU A 200 -13.21 -9.46 0.05
N THR A 201 -12.33 -10.41 0.40
CA THR A 201 -11.71 -11.33 -0.57
C THR A 201 -12.48 -12.65 -0.73
N VAL A 202 -13.15 -13.13 0.31
CA VAL A 202 -13.92 -14.39 0.27
C VAL A 202 -15.00 -14.44 -0.83
N PRO A 203 -15.75 -13.36 -1.14
CA PRO A 203 -16.74 -13.39 -2.23
C PRO A 203 -16.14 -13.70 -3.60
N PHE A 204 -14.84 -13.50 -3.80
CA PHE A 204 -14.16 -13.87 -5.04
C PHE A 204 -13.85 -15.37 -5.12
N LEU A 205 -14.08 -16.16 -4.06
CA LEU A 205 -13.84 -17.61 -4.03
C LEU A 205 -15.12 -18.45 -4.17
N LEU A 206 -16.30 -17.81 -4.20
CA LEU A 206 -17.62 -18.44 -4.23
C LEU A 206 -18.24 -18.33 -5.62
#